data_AF-A0A0C2N0P4-F1
#
_entry.id   AF-A0A0C2N0P4-F1
#
_cell.length_a   1.000
_cell.length_b   1.000
_cell.length_c   1.000
_cell.angle_alpha   90.00
_cell.angle_beta   90.00
_cell.angle_gamma   90.00
#
_symmetry.space_group_name_H-M   'P 1'
#
loop_
_entity.id
_entity.type
_entity.pdbx_description
1 polymer ?
#
loop_
_entity_poly.entity_id
_entity_poly.type
_entity_poly.pdbx_seq_one_letter_code
_entity_poly.pdbx_strand_id
1 'polypeptide(L)'
;MLASLKLGFHCASRSEITQALETGVPAERIIYATPCKQVSHLEFAKTCNVKTMTLESSDELVKIKNTFPKALLIQRIFLGSKNGLGQFGRKFRARTSNIRHLLKRAICLNLNVIGASFHFGPGCFDPLAYSDAIFLASEILKLAEGMGIIVSLLDIGGGFPGYFDSENSSNVRIIAESGRKYVSSAFQLVWTVTSIRSNIDGSDENGYGYFLNDGVFGSFNCAVSNHYIGMHYLLDDIESKSNELIFPSVLYGPTCHSFDKLLD
;
A
#
# COMPACT_ATOMS: atom_id res chain seq x y z
N MET A 1 -3.73 -12.47 -15.06
CA MET A 1 -4.55 -13.12 -14.01
C MET A 1 -5.49 -12.13 -13.30
N LEU A 2 -5.02 -11.05 -12.67
CA LEU A 2 -5.95 -10.10 -12.00
C LEU A 2 -6.86 -9.33 -12.98
N ALA A 3 -6.34 -8.98 -14.16
CA ALA A 3 -7.11 -8.35 -15.24
C ALA A 3 -8.30 -9.22 -15.71
N SER A 4 -8.13 -10.54 -15.81
CA SER A 4 -9.20 -11.46 -16.21
C SER A 4 -10.30 -11.59 -15.14
N LEU A 5 -10.00 -11.26 -13.88
CA LEU A 5 -10.99 -11.14 -12.80
C LEU A 5 -11.74 -9.79 -12.82
N LYS A 6 -11.57 -9.00 -13.88
CA LYS A 6 -12.20 -7.68 -14.08
C LYS A 6 -11.82 -6.64 -13.01
N LEU A 7 -10.72 -6.86 -12.29
CA LEU A 7 -10.20 -5.91 -11.31
C LEU A 7 -9.59 -4.68 -11.99
N GLY A 8 -9.54 -3.57 -11.24
CA GLY A 8 -8.76 -2.39 -11.60
C GLY A 8 -7.37 -2.41 -11.00
N PHE A 9 -6.56 -1.40 -11.33
CA PHE A 9 -5.19 -1.26 -10.86
C PHE A 9 -4.96 0.10 -10.22
N HIS A 10 -4.30 0.08 -9.07
CA HIS A 10 -3.80 1.26 -8.40
C HIS A 10 -2.30 1.37 -8.71
N CYS A 11 -1.91 2.39 -9.47
CA CYS A 11 -0.55 2.56 -9.96
C CYS A 11 0.12 3.78 -9.30
N ALA A 12 1.40 3.67 -8.98
CA ALA A 12 2.23 4.71 -8.37
C ALA A 12 3.27 5.30 -9.33
N SER A 13 3.44 4.71 -10.51
CA SER A 13 4.49 5.11 -11.46
C SER A 13 4.05 4.96 -12.92
N ARG A 14 4.80 5.61 -13.82
CA ARG A 14 4.67 5.41 -15.27
C ARG A 14 4.81 3.93 -15.65
N SER A 15 5.78 3.23 -15.05
CA SER A 15 6.03 1.81 -15.32
C SER A 15 4.82 0.95 -14.92
N GLU A 16 4.22 1.21 -13.76
CA GLU A 16 3.03 0.47 -13.33
C GLU A 16 1.80 0.77 -14.21
N ILE A 17 1.62 2.02 -14.65
CA ILE A 17 0.55 2.35 -15.62
C ILE A 17 0.76 1.57 -16.92
N THR A 18 1.98 1.55 -17.45
CA THR A 18 2.32 0.78 -18.66
C THR A 18 1.99 -0.70 -18.47
N GLN A 19 2.49 -1.32 -17.41
CA GLN A 19 2.25 -2.74 -17.12
C GLN A 19 0.76 -3.04 -16.97
N ALA A 20 -0.01 -2.19 -16.28
CA ALA A 20 -1.45 -2.36 -16.13
C ALA A 20 -2.17 -2.32 -17.50
N LEU A 21 -1.81 -1.37 -18.37
CA LEU A 21 -2.38 -1.26 -19.72
C LEU A 21 -1.99 -2.45 -20.61
N GLU A 22 -0.77 -2.95 -20.50
CA GLU A 22 -0.29 -4.15 -21.24
C GLU A 22 -1.09 -5.41 -20.89
N THR A 23 -1.73 -5.46 -19.72
CA THR A 23 -2.65 -6.56 -19.38
C THR A 23 -4.01 -6.48 -20.09
N GLY A 24 -4.28 -5.40 -20.84
CA GLY A 24 -5.55 -5.18 -21.53
C GLY A 24 -6.64 -4.52 -20.68
N VAL A 25 -6.31 -4.04 -19.48
CA VAL A 25 -7.27 -3.32 -18.63
C VAL A 25 -7.53 -1.92 -19.19
N PRO A 26 -8.80 -1.49 -19.30
CA PRO A 26 -9.11 -0.15 -19.79
C PRO A 26 -8.61 0.92 -18.80
N ALA A 27 -8.12 2.04 -19.34
CA ALA A 27 -7.54 3.14 -18.55
C ALA A 27 -8.47 3.70 -17.46
N GLU A 28 -9.80 3.60 -17.65
CA GLU A 28 -10.83 3.99 -16.67
C GLU A 28 -10.84 3.14 -15.38
N ARG A 29 -10.19 1.98 -15.39
CA ARG A 29 -9.99 1.10 -14.23
C ARG A 29 -8.60 1.27 -13.61
N ILE A 30 -7.83 2.24 -14.07
CA ILE A 30 -6.52 2.58 -13.50
C ILE A 30 -6.66 3.88 -12.71
N ILE A 31 -6.12 3.88 -11.49
CA ILE A 31 -6.01 5.08 -10.65
C ILE A 31 -4.54 5.40 -10.47
N TYR A 32 -4.14 6.62 -10.82
CA TYR A 32 -2.78 7.09 -10.60
C TYR A 32 -2.66 7.74 -9.21
N ALA A 33 -2.18 6.98 -8.24
CA ALA A 33 -2.36 7.30 -6.83
C ALA A 33 -1.05 7.64 -6.10
N THR A 34 -0.28 8.52 -6.72
CA THR A 34 0.96 9.07 -6.13
C THR A 34 0.71 10.47 -5.56
N PRO A 35 1.12 10.74 -4.30
CA PRO A 35 0.98 12.04 -3.65
C PRO A 35 1.55 13.21 -4.45
N CYS A 36 2.75 13.03 -5.01
CA CYS A 36 3.51 14.06 -5.70
C CYS A 36 3.91 13.54 -7.09
N LYS A 37 3.24 14.04 -8.13
CA LYS A 37 3.39 13.51 -9.49
C LYS A 37 4.40 14.35 -10.27
N GLN A 38 5.34 13.72 -10.95
CA GLN A 38 6.22 14.43 -11.89
C GLN A 38 5.38 14.92 -13.08
N VAL A 39 5.70 16.11 -13.62
CA VAL A 39 4.95 16.70 -14.75
C VAL A 39 4.97 15.76 -15.96
N SER A 40 6.12 15.17 -16.28
CA SER A 40 6.26 14.17 -17.34
C SER A 40 5.36 12.94 -17.14
N HIS A 41 5.13 12.52 -15.89
CA HIS A 41 4.25 11.40 -15.57
C HIS A 41 2.77 11.79 -15.66
N LEU A 42 2.41 13.04 -15.34
CA LEU A 42 1.07 13.58 -15.57
C LEU A 42 0.75 13.67 -17.08
N GLU A 43 1.69 14.14 -17.90
CA GLU A 43 1.52 14.13 -19.36
C GLU A 43 1.38 12.70 -19.88
N PHE A 44 2.16 11.76 -19.39
CA PHE A 44 2.01 10.35 -19.75
C PHE A 44 0.63 9.80 -19.38
N ALA A 45 0.17 10.02 -18.15
CA ALA A 45 -1.16 9.60 -17.71
C ALA A 45 -2.27 10.20 -18.59
N LYS A 46 -2.11 11.45 -19.05
CA LYS A 46 -3.00 12.11 -20.00
C LYS A 46 -2.97 11.46 -21.38
N THR A 47 -1.80 11.19 -21.93
CA THR A 47 -1.66 10.48 -23.22
C THR A 47 -2.32 9.10 -23.18
N CYS A 48 -2.18 8.39 -22.06
CA CYS A 48 -2.80 7.08 -21.84
C CYS A 48 -4.27 7.14 -21.39
N ASN A 49 -4.84 8.34 -21.25
CA ASN A 49 -6.21 8.57 -20.77
C ASN A 49 -6.51 7.99 -19.37
N VAL A 50 -5.51 7.87 -18.50
CA VAL A 50 -5.65 7.52 -17.08
C VAL A 50 -6.02 8.78 -16.30
N LYS A 51 -7.34 9.04 -16.21
CA LYS A 51 -7.87 10.32 -15.67
C LYS A 51 -7.90 10.40 -14.16
N THR A 52 -8.19 9.28 -13.49
CA THR A 52 -8.44 9.26 -12.05
C THR A 52 -7.14 9.26 -11.27
N MET A 53 -6.96 10.21 -10.36
CA MET A 53 -5.72 10.35 -9.59
C MET A 53 -5.93 10.95 -8.20
N THR A 54 -5.01 10.67 -7.29
CA THR A 54 -5.06 11.20 -5.92
C THR A 54 -4.55 12.65 -5.84
N LEU A 55 -5.12 13.39 -4.91
CA LEU A 55 -4.80 14.78 -4.60
C LEU A 55 -4.47 14.94 -3.10
N GLU A 56 -3.36 15.61 -2.81
CA GLU A 56 -2.89 15.80 -1.42
C GLU A 56 -2.44 17.22 -1.08
N SER A 57 -2.14 18.07 -2.07
CA SER A 57 -1.62 19.44 -1.84
C SER A 57 -2.14 20.46 -2.84
N SER A 58 -2.04 21.74 -2.47
CA SER A 58 -2.43 22.85 -3.36
C SER A 58 -1.47 23.01 -4.54
N ASP A 59 -0.19 22.69 -4.37
CA ASP A 59 0.81 22.77 -5.45
C ASP A 59 0.55 21.72 -6.54
N GLU A 60 0.07 20.52 -6.14
CA GLU A 60 -0.38 19.51 -7.08
C GLU A 60 -1.58 19.99 -7.90
N LEU A 61 -2.52 20.76 -7.34
CA LEU A 61 -3.63 21.33 -8.11
C LEU A 61 -3.14 22.22 -9.25
N VAL A 62 -2.15 23.09 -8.99
CA VAL A 62 -1.59 23.97 -10.02
C VAL A 62 -0.92 23.16 -11.12
N LYS A 63 -0.15 22.14 -10.73
CA LYS A 63 0.51 21.23 -11.67
C LYS A 63 -0.49 20.48 -12.55
N ILE A 64 -1.53 19.91 -11.95
CA ILE A 64 -2.60 19.20 -12.65
C ILE A 64 -3.37 20.15 -13.56
N LYS A 65 -3.68 21.36 -13.11
CA LYS A 65 -4.36 22.38 -13.93
C LYS A 65 -3.59 22.68 -15.22
N ASN A 66 -2.28 22.84 -15.11
CA ASN A 66 -1.43 23.17 -16.25
C ASN A 66 -1.20 21.99 -17.20
N THR A 67 -1.22 20.76 -16.67
CA THR A 67 -0.79 19.56 -17.40
C THR A 67 -1.99 18.72 -17.88
N PHE A 68 -2.89 18.38 -16.96
CA PHE A 68 -4.04 17.51 -17.19
C PHE A 68 -5.33 18.04 -16.53
N PRO A 69 -5.89 19.17 -17.02
CA PRO A 69 -7.05 19.83 -16.40
C PRO A 69 -8.34 19.01 -16.41
N LYS A 70 -8.41 17.96 -17.24
CA LYS A 70 -9.56 17.02 -17.32
C LYS A 70 -9.42 15.81 -16.38
N ALA A 71 -8.39 15.78 -15.54
CA ALA A 71 -8.22 14.75 -14.52
C ALA A 71 -9.41 14.72 -13.55
N LEU A 72 -9.67 13.54 -12.99
CA LEU A 72 -10.66 13.30 -11.95
C LEU A 72 -9.91 13.07 -10.64
N LEU A 73 -10.14 13.94 -9.66
CA LEU A 73 -9.33 14.03 -8.46
C LEU A 73 -10.03 13.39 -7.27
N ILE A 74 -9.27 12.57 -6.53
CA ILE A 74 -9.70 11.97 -5.28
C ILE A 74 -8.88 12.59 -4.15
N GLN A 75 -9.54 13.29 -3.23
CA GLN A 75 -8.87 13.93 -2.09
C GLN A 75 -8.44 12.88 -1.08
N ARG A 76 -7.12 12.66 -0.89
CA ARG A 76 -6.64 11.71 0.12
C ARG A 76 -6.63 12.34 1.51
N ILE A 77 -7.23 11.64 2.46
CA ILE A 77 -7.47 12.07 3.83
C ILE A 77 -6.35 11.55 4.73
N PHE A 78 -5.83 12.43 5.59
CA PHE A 78 -4.95 12.03 6.68
C PHE A 78 -5.76 11.39 7.81
N LEU A 79 -5.52 10.11 8.07
CA LEU A 79 -6.01 9.43 9.27
C LEU A 79 -4.92 9.60 10.34
N GLY A 80 -5.19 10.41 11.37
CA GLY A 80 -4.28 10.56 12.50
C GLY A 80 -4.06 9.23 13.22
N SER A 81 -2.85 8.99 13.72
CA SER A 81 -2.56 7.78 14.48
C SER A 81 -3.12 7.90 15.91
N LYS A 82 -4.30 7.34 16.17
CA LYS A 82 -4.67 7.02 17.57
C LYS A 82 -3.99 5.73 18.04
N ASN A 83 -3.67 4.79 17.14
CA ASN A 83 -3.22 3.43 17.49
C ASN A 83 -1.84 3.01 16.92
N GLY A 84 -0.95 3.95 16.57
CA GLY A 84 0.45 3.63 16.20
C GLY A 84 0.70 2.85 14.88
N LEU A 85 -0.32 2.27 14.25
CA LEU A 85 -0.20 1.46 13.03
C LEU A 85 -0.12 2.27 11.71
N GLY A 86 -0.09 3.60 11.79
CA GLY A 86 -0.16 4.52 10.65
C GLY A 86 1.13 5.31 10.40
N GLN A 87 2.32 4.68 10.39
CA GLN A 87 3.56 5.40 10.06
C GLN A 87 3.65 5.82 8.57
N PHE A 88 2.81 5.27 7.69
CA PHE A 88 2.68 5.72 6.29
C PHE A 88 2.10 7.13 6.12
N GLY A 89 1.72 7.81 7.21
CA GLY A 89 0.98 9.07 7.18
C GLY A 89 1.80 10.35 7.34
N ARG A 90 3.07 10.32 7.81
CA ARG A 90 3.80 11.58 8.10
C ARG A 90 4.25 12.34 6.85
N LYS A 91 4.48 11.63 5.74
CA LYS A 91 5.19 12.22 4.60
C LYS A 91 4.29 13.15 3.77
N PHE A 92 3.05 12.76 3.48
CA PHE A 92 2.12 13.53 2.66
C PHE A 92 0.70 13.06 2.94
N ARG A 93 -0.18 13.94 3.45
CA ARG A 93 -1.66 13.88 3.43
C ARG A 93 -2.25 15.22 3.90
N ALA A 94 -3.42 15.60 3.38
CA ALA A 94 -4.13 16.76 3.88
C ALA A 94 -4.76 16.46 5.25
N ARG A 95 -4.37 17.23 6.27
CA ARG A 95 -5.12 17.25 7.54
C ARG A 95 -6.54 17.73 7.26
N THR A 96 -7.49 17.22 8.03
CA THR A 96 -8.92 17.59 7.93
C THR A 96 -9.14 19.11 7.94
N SER A 97 -8.34 19.85 8.71
CA SER A 97 -8.33 21.32 8.75
C SER A 97 -8.08 21.99 7.39
N ASN A 98 -7.33 21.34 6.50
CA ASN A 98 -6.90 21.91 5.22
C ASN A 98 -7.76 21.44 4.04
N ILE A 99 -8.60 20.41 4.22
CA ILE A 99 -9.39 19.83 3.12
C ILE A 99 -10.35 20.85 2.52
N ARG A 100 -11.07 21.63 3.35
CA ARG A 100 -11.96 22.70 2.86
C ARG A 100 -11.21 23.70 1.97
N HIS A 101 -9.99 24.07 2.34
CA HIS A 101 -9.16 24.98 1.54
C HIS A 101 -8.75 24.34 0.20
N LEU A 102 -8.34 23.07 0.20
CA LEU A 102 -7.99 22.34 -1.02
C LEU A 102 -9.18 22.20 -1.98
N LEU A 103 -10.36 21.86 -1.46
CA LEU A 103 -11.60 21.79 -2.26
C LEU A 103 -11.94 23.15 -2.86
N LYS A 104 -11.88 24.24 -2.08
CA LYS A 104 -12.09 25.60 -2.59
C LYS A 104 -11.10 25.94 -3.71
N ARG A 105 -9.82 25.61 -3.51
CA ARG A 105 -8.78 25.87 -4.49
C ARG A 105 -9.00 25.07 -5.79
N ALA A 106 -9.44 23.82 -5.69
CA ALA A 106 -9.77 22.99 -6.85
C ALA A 106 -10.94 23.59 -7.65
N ILE A 107 -11.98 24.07 -6.97
CA ILE A 107 -13.10 24.80 -7.60
C ILE A 107 -12.59 26.06 -8.30
N CYS A 108 -11.79 26.91 -7.63
CA CYS A 108 -11.23 28.12 -8.24
C CYS A 108 -10.37 27.84 -9.48
N LEU A 109 -9.74 26.66 -9.54
CA LEU A 109 -8.94 26.23 -10.68
C LEU A 109 -9.77 25.49 -11.75
N ASN A 110 -11.09 25.34 -11.57
CA ASN A 110 -11.98 24.55 -12.43
C ASN A 110 -11.44 23.12 -12.63
N LEU A 111 -11.10 22.45 -11.54
CA LEU A 111 -10.67 21.04 -11.51
C LEU A 111 -11.77 20.15 -10.94
N ASN A 112 -11.85 18.91 -11.43
CA ASN A 112 -12.91 17.98 -11.09
C ASN A 112 -12.50 17.11 -9.90
N VAL A 113 -12.85 17.53 -8.68
CA VAL A 113 -12.81 16.62 -7.53
C VAL A 113 -14.06 15.75 -7.59
N ILE A 114 -13.91 14.43 -7.46
CA ILE A 114 -15.02 13.47 -7.59
C ILE A 114 -15.22 12.59 -6.36
N GLY A 115 -14.34 12.71 -5.35
CA GLY A 115 -14.35 11.78 -4.25
C GLY A 115 -13.25 12.01 -3.22
N ALA A 116 -13.19 11.09 -2.27
CA ALA A 116 -12.18 11.05 -1.22
C ALA A 116 -11.54 9.66 -1.11
N SER A 117 -10.32 9.61 -0.59
CA SER A 117 -9.62 8.36 -0.30
C SER A 117 -8.96 8.37 1.07
N PHE A 118 -8.75 7.20 1.66
CA PHE A 118 -7.91 7.04 2.84
C PHE A 118 -7.16 5.71 2.79
N HIS A 119 -6.13 5.53 3.62
CA HIS A 119 -5.34 4.29 3.62
C HIS A 119 -4.61 4.13 4.95
N PHE A 120 -4.78 3.00 5.65
CA PHE A 120 -4.12 2.79 6.96
C PHE A 120 -2.64 2.43 6.83
N GLY A 121 -2.29 1.71 5.77
CA GLY A 121 -1.00 1.05 5.63
C GLY A 121 -1.20 -0.46 5.62
N PRO A 122 -0.13 -1.25 5.45
CA PRO A 122 -0.22 -2.69 5.60
C PRO A 122 -0.58 -3.07 7.05
N GLY A 123 -1.46 -4.06 7.23
CA GLY A 123 -1.69 -4.70 8.53
C GLY A 123 -2.60 -3.94 9.51
N CYS A 124 -3.59 -3.20 9.01
CA CYS A 124 -4.64 -2.66 9.88
C CYS A 124 -5.73 -3.73 10.09
N PHE A 125 -5.69 -4.37 11.26
CA PHE A 125 -6.63 -5.42 11.66
C PHE A 125 -7.80 -4.89 12.52
N ASP A 126 -7.88 -3.58 12.75
CA ASP A 126 -8.90 -2.94 13.59
C ASP A 126 -10.11 -2.51 12.72
N PRO A 127 -11.26 -3.21 12.78
CA PRO A 127 -12.44 -2.83 12.00
C PRO A 127 -13.03 -1.50 12.42
N LEU A 128 -12.89 -1.12 13.69
CA LEU A 128 -13.41 0.15 14.21
C LEU A 128 -12.64 1.33 13.62
N ALA A 129 -11.33 1.16 13.38
CA ALA A 129 -10.55 2.16 12.66
C ALA A 129 -11.12 2.43 11.26
N TYR A 130 -11.51 1.40 10.50
CA TYR A 130 -12.17 1.58 9.21
C TYR A 130 -13.52 2.28 9.33
N SER A 131 -14.32 1.94 10.34
CA SER A 131 -15.59 2.63 10.61
C SER A 131 -15.37 4.13 10.83
N ASP A 132 -14.41 4.50 11.67
CA ASP A 132 -14.04 5.90 11.93
C ASP A 132 -13.56 6.62 10.66
N ALA A 133 -12.76 5.95 9.84
CA ALA A 133 -12.26 6.52 8.58
C ALA A 133 -13.37 6.72 7.55
N ILE A 134 -14.30 5.77 7.43
CA ILE A 134 -15.48 5.87 6.55
C ILE A 134 -16.39 7.01 7.02
N PHE A 135 -16.63 7.11 8.33
CA PHE A 135 -17.40 8.21 8.90
C PHE A 135 -16.76 9.57 8.57
N LEU A 136 -15.45 9.70 8.79
CA LEU A 136 -14.72 10.91 8.44
C LEU A 136 -14.78 11.23 6.95
N ALA A 137 -14.64 10.22 6.08
CA ALA A 137 -14.77 10.39 4.65
C ALA A 137 -16.17 10.88 4.27
N SER A 138 -17.22 10.31 4.86
CA SER A 138 -18.62 10.74 4.66
C SER A 138 -18.82 12.23 4.98
N GLU A 139 -18.27 12.73 6.08
CA GLU A 139 -18.34 14.15 6.44
C GLU A 139 -17.61 15.05 5.41
N ILE A 140 -16.50 14.58 4.85
CA ILE A 140 -15.76 15.30 3.80
C ILE A 140 -16.52 15.27 2.47
N LEU A 141 -17.19 14.17 2.13
CA LEU A 141 -18.02 14.07 0.94
C LEU A 141 -19.22 15.01 1.04
N LYS A 142 -19.93 15.05 2.17
CA LYS A 142 -21.02 16.03 2.43
C LYS A 142 -20.53 17.48 2.34
N LEU A 143 -19.34 17.76 2.88
CA LEU A 143 -18.71 19.07 2.76
C LEU A 143 -18.47 19.44 1.29
N ALA A 144 -17.98 18.51 0.48
CA ALA A 144 -17.75 18.72 -0.95
C ALA A 144 -19.07 18.96 -1.71
N GLU A 145 -20.10 18.17 -1.44
CA GLU A 145 -21.44 18.36 -2.01
C GLU A 145 -22.04 19.72 -1.65
N GLY A 146 -21.94 20.15 -0.39
CA GLY A 146 -22.35 21.49 0.06
C GLY A 146 -21.56 22.63 -0.59
N MET A 147 -20.43 22.34 -1.26
CA MET A 147 -19.65 23.28 -2.06
C MET A 147 -19.95 23.17 -3.57
N GLY A 148 -20.95 22.38 -3.96
CA GLY A 148 -21.36 22.16 -5.35
C GLY A 148 -20.53 21.12 -6.11
N ILE A 149 -19.73 20.31 -5.42
CA ILE A 149 -18.94 19.23 -6.03
C ILE A 149 -19.82 17.99 -6.18
N ILE A 150 -19.86 17.41 -7.37
CA ILE A 150 -20.56 16.13 -7.61
C ILE A 150 -19.65 14.99 -7.14
N VAL A 151 -20.00 14.41 -6.00
CA VAL A 151 -19.30 13.24 -5.44
C VAL A 151 -19.82 11.97 -6.08
N SER A 152 -18.91 11.10 -6.51
CA SER A 152 -19.24 9.82 -7.14
C SER A 152 -18.33 8.65 -6.73
N LEU A 153 -17.26 8.91 -5.96
CA LEU A 153 -16.28 7.89 -5.61
C LEU A 153 -15.81 8.00 -4.15
N LEU A 154 -15.72 6.85 -3.47
CA LEU A 154 -15.02 6.67 -2.21
C LEU A 154 -14.00 5.54 -2.37
N ASP A 155 -12.74 5.83 -2.06
CA ASP A 155 -11.68 4.83 -2.00
C ASP A 155 -11.28 4.56 -0.55
N ILE A 156 -11.54 3.34 -0.08
CA ILE A 156 -11.25 2.95 1.31
C ILE A 156 -9.81 2.46 1.52
N GLY A 157 -8.98 2.51 0.46
CA GLY A 157 -7.60 2.09 0.51
C GLY A 157 -7.44 0.59 0.73
N GLY A 158 -6.29 0.21 1.28
CA GLY A 158 -5.96 -1.16 1.64
C GLY A 158 -5.54 -1.28 3.11
N GLY A 159 -5.20 -2.50 3.50
CA GLY A 159 -4.71 -2.83 4.84
C GLY A 159 -5.58 -3.82 5.61
N PHE A 160 -6.81 -4.07 5.17
CA PHE A 160 -7.75 -4.99 5.81
C PHE A 160 -7.51 -6.46 5.38
N PRO A 161 -7.66 -7.44 6.29
CA PRO A 161 -7.87 -8.86 5.93
C PRO A 161 -9.29 -9.01 5.37
N GLY A 162 -9.44 -9.63 4.20
CA GLY A 162 -10.63 -9.42 3.35
C GLY A 162 -11.93 -10.13 3.76
N TYR A 163 -13.06 -9.46 3.52
CA TYR A 163 -14.21 -9.81 2.64
C TYR A 163 -15.10 -8.56 2.65
N PHE A 164 -15.61 -8.14 1.48
CA PHE A 164 -16.57 -7.03 1.39
C PHE A 164 -17.81 -7.59 0.71
N ASP A 165 -18.87 -7.77 1.48
CA ASP A 165 -20.21 -7.89 0.89
C ASP A 165 -20.71 -6.47 0.64
N SER A 166 -21.03 -6.14 -0.60
CA SER A 166 -21.56 -4.82 -0.91
C SER A 166 -22.92 -4.95 -1.58
N GLU A 167 -23.98 -4.92 -0.78
CA GLU A 167 -25.25 -4.35 -1.22
C GLU A 167 -25.10 -2.82 -1.13
N ASN A 168 -24.70 -2.19 -2.24
CA ASN A 168 -24.59 -0.73 -2.30
C ASN A 168 -25.94 -0.13 -2.68
N SER A 169 -26.63 0.47 -1.71
CA SER A 169 -27.83 1.30 -1.91
C SER A 169 -27.49 2.78 -2.19
N SER A 170 -26.20 3.13 -2.28
CA SER A 170 -25.74 4.51 -2.47
C SER A 170 -25.32 4.79 -3.93
N ASN A 171 -25.50 6.04 -4.37
CA ASN A 171 -25.03 6.52 -5.68
C ASN A 171 -23.50 6.71 -5.75
N VAL A 172 -22.79 6.48 -4.63
CA VAL A 172 -21.33 6.61 -4.55
C VAL A 172 -20.70 5.26 -4.84
N ARG A 173 -19.83 5.20 -5.84
CA ARG A 173 -19.03 4.01 -6.11
C ARG A 173 -17.97 3.85 -5.02
N ILE A 174 -17.90 2.67 -4.41
CA ILE A 174 -16.86 2.34 -3.43
C ILE A 174 -15.82 1.44 -4.07
N ILE A 175 -14.54 1.74 -3.85
CA ILE A 175 -13.39 0.94 -4.32
C ILE A 175 -12.38 0.74 -3.18
N ALA A 176 -11.44 -0.21 -3.36
CA ALA A 176 -10.38 -0.49 -2.40
C ALA A 176 -9.04 -0.80 -3.10
N GLU A 177 -7.93 -0.46 -2.44
CA GLU A 177 -6.53 -0.60 -2.91
C GLU A 177 -5.88 -1.88 -2.34
N SER A 178 -6.55 -3.03 -2.47
CA SER A 178 -6.08 -4.27 -1.82
C SER A 178 -4.93 -4.92 -2.60
N GLY A 179 -3.69 -4.83 -2.08
CA GLY A 179 -2.51 -5.51 -2.64
C GLY A 179 -2.26 -6.88 -2.01
N ARG A 180 -1.75 -6.88 -0.76
CA ARG A 180 -1.31 -8.08 -0.01
C ARG A 180 -2.35 -9.21 -0.03
N LYS A 181 -3.64 -8.88 0.09
CA LYS A 181 -4.77 -9.83 0.06
C LYS A 181 -4.74 -10.79 -1.13
N TYR A 182 -4.36 -10.33 -2.32
CA TYR A 182 -4.42 -11.16 -3.53
C TYR A 182 -3.19 -12.04 -3.74
N VAL A 183 -2.05 -11.68 -3.17
CA VAL A 183 -0.75 -12.26 -3.56
C VAL A 183 0.02 -12.88 -2.41
N SER A 184 -0.29 -12.57 -1.14
CA SER A 184 0.56 -12.98 -0.02
C SER A 184 0.67 -14.49 0.18
N SER A 185 -0.40 -15.24 -0.07
CA SER A 185 -0.41 -16.70 0.05
C SER A 185 -0.10 -17.42 -1.26
N ALA A 186 0.05 -16.68 -2.36
CA ALA A 186 0.27 -17.26 -3.69
C ALA A 186 1.74 -17.64 -3.94
N PHE A 187 2.66 -17.18 -3.08
CA PHE A 187 4.09 -17.43 -3.20
C PHE A 187 4.61 -18.09 -1.93
N GLN A 188 5.45 -19.10 -2.11
CA GLN A 188 6.29 -19.69 -1.07
C GLN A 188 7.75 -19.48 -1.48
N LEU A 189 8.54 -18.93 -0.59
CA LEU A 189 9.98 -18.76 -0.80
C LEU A 189 10.70 -19.97 -0.23
N VAL A 190 11.57 -20.57 -1.04
CA VAL A 190 12.47 -21.66 -0.61
C VAL A 190 13.89 -21.11 -0.64
N TRP A 191 14.60 -21.27 0.46
CA TRP A 191 15.99 -20.87 0.62
C TRP A 191 16.84 -22.02 1.16
N THR A 192 18.15 -21.89 1.05
CA THR A 192 19.11 -22.91 1.46
C THR A 192 20.11 -22.34 2.45
N VAL A 193 20.46 -23.14 3.46
CA VAL A 193 21.59 -22.85 4.34
C VAL A 193 22.88 -23.09 3.57
N THR A 194 23.66 -22.04 3.36
CA THR A 194 24.94 -22.09 2.63
C THR A 194 26.13 -22.30 3.54
N SER A 195 26.05 -21.83 4.80
CA SER A 195 27.10 -21.97 5.79
C SER A 195 26.50 -21.99 7.20
N ILE A 196 27.17 -22.68 8.12
CA ILE A 196 26.79 -22.80 9.53
C ILE A 196 27.98 -22.39 10.39
N ARG A 197 27.74 -21.58 11.42
CA ARG A 197 28.74 -21.20 12.42
C ARG A 197 28.23 -21.53 13.82
N SER A 198 29.01 -22.27 14.59
CA SER A 198 28.77 -22.52 16.02
C SER A 198 29.33 -21.38 16.89
N ASN A 199 28.79 -21.24 18.11
CA ASN A 199 29.22 -20.30 19.14
C ASN A 199 29.09 -18.84 18.70
N ILE A 200 27.89 -18.48 18.25
CA ILE A 200 27.57 -17.10 17.94
C ILE A 200 27.36 -16.35 19.26
N ASP A 201 27.92 -15.14 19.34
CA ASP A 201 27.89 -14.21 20.48
C ASP A 201 28.82 -14.45 21.67
N GLY A 202 29.73 -15.44 21.61
CA GLY A 202 30.77 -15.60 22.64
C GLY A 202 30.24 -15.86 24.06
N SER A 203 28.94 -16.14 24.18
CA SER A 203 28.31 -16.71 25.37
C SER A 203 28.60 -18.21 25.43
N ASP A 204 28.63 -18.77 26.64
CA ASP A 204 28.87 -20.20 26.90
C ASP A 204 27.69 -21.10 26.44
N GLU A 205 26.69 -20.56 25.74
CA GLU A 205 25.57 -21.32 25.19
C GLU A 205 25.90 -21.80 23.77
N ASN A 206 25.66 -23.08 23.50
CA ASN A 206 25.85 -23.71 22.18
C ASN A 206 24.82 -23.18 21.16
N GLY A 207 24.98 -21.94 20.71
CA GLY A 207 24.18 -21.32 19.67
C GLY A 207 24.76 -21.53 18.26
N TYR A 208 23.89 -21.51 17.26
CA TYR A 208 24.27 -21.61 15.85
C TYR A 208 23.82 -20.38 15.07
N GLY A 209 24.53 -20.07 14.00
CA GLY A 209 23.99 -19.20 12.97
C GLY A 209 24.10 -19.80 11.60
N TYR A 210 23.04 -19.55 10.86
CA TYR A 210 22.78 -20.10 9.54
C TYR A 210 22.81 -18.96 8.54
N PHE A 211 23.70 -19.07 7.56
CA PHE A 211 23.86 -18.09 6.50
C PHE A 211 23.08 -18.57 5.28
N LEU A 212 22.09 -17.80 4.87
CA LEU A 212 21.16 -18.14 3.80
C LEU A 212 21.63 -17.56 2.46
N ASN A 213 21.13 -18.12 1.36
CA ASN A 213 21.36 -17.60 0.01
C ASN A 213 20.46 -16.40 -0.36
N ASP A 214 19.59 -15.94 0.54
CA ASP A 214 18.76 -14.75 0.38
C ASP A 214 18.65 -14.01 1.73
N GLY A 215 18.40 -12.71 1.70
CA GLY A 215 18.50 -11.84 2.87
C GLY A 215 17.69 -10.55 2.77
N VAL A 216 17.97 -9.61 3.65
CA VAL A 216 17.25 -8.33 3.80
C VAL A 216 17.32 -7.46 2.54
N PHE A 217 18.39 -7.60 1.77
CA PHE A 217 18.58 -6.88 0.51
C PHE A 217 17.93 -7.59 -0.69
N GLY A 218 17.38 -8.79 -0.49
CA GLY A 218 16.61 -9.54 -1.47
C GLY A 218 15.16 -9.71 -1.02
N SER A 219 14.67 -10.95 -0.98
CA SER A 219 13.25 -11.22 -0.72
C SER A 219 12.82 -10.88 0.71
N PHE A 220 13.76 -10.90 1.67
CA PHE A 220 13.50 -10.58 3.07
C PHE A 220 13.57 -9.10 3.41
N ASN A 221 13.52 -8.20 2.42
CA ASN A 221 13.35 -6.77 2.69
C ASN A 221 12.12 -6.48 3.58
N CYS A 222 11.12 -7.36 3.57
CA CYS A 222 9.97 -7.33 4.47
C CYS A 222 10.34 -7.41 5.97
N ALA A 223 11.48 -8.01 6.33
CA ALA A 223 12.00 -8.03 7.70
C ALA A 223 12.24 -6.61 8.23
N VAL A 224 12.78 -5.74 7.38
CA VAL A 224 13.08 -4.35 7.74
C VAL A 224 11.89 -3.44 7.47
N SER A 225 11.25 -3.57 6.31
CA SER A 225 10.19 -2.64 5.88
C SER A 225 8.84 -2.88 6.53
N ASN A 226 8.54 -4.13 6.92
CA ASN A 226 7.25 -4.55 7.48
C ASN A 226 7.36 -5.29 8.82
N HIS A 227 8.58 -5.45 9.36
CA HIS A 227 8.84 -6.24 10.57
C HIS A 227 8.23 -7.64 10.52
N TYR A 228 8.31 -8.30 9.36
CA TYR A 228 7.67 -9.59 9.13
C TYR A 228 8.48 -10.44 8.15
N ILE A 229 8.79 -11.67 8.54
CA ILE A 229 9.51 -12.66 7.72
C ILE A 229 8.69 -13.93 7.44
N GLY A 230 7.47 -14.02 7.99
CA GLY A 230 6.62 -15.20 7.84
C GLY A 230 6.99 -16.39 8.72
N MET A 231 6.14 -17.41 8.67
CA MET A 231 6.45 -18.71 9.25
C MET A 231 7.40 -19.47 8.33
N HIS A 232 8.36 -20.16 8.90
CA HIS A 232 9.37 -20.94 8.18
C HIS A 232 9.41 -22.37 8.74
N TYR A 233 9.68 -23.32 7.86
CA TYR A 233 9.70 -24.75 8.16
C TYR A 233 10.86 -25.39 7.41
N LEU A 234 11.48 -26.41 8.00
CA LEU A 234 12.43 -27.27 7.30
C LEU A 234 11.65 -28.17 6.33
N LEU A 235 12.13 -28.29 5.08
CA LEU A 235 11.45 -29.10 4.06
C LEU A 235 11.51 -30.60 4.32
N ASP A 236 12.56 -31.06 5.01
CA ASP A 236 12.80 -32.49 5.25
C ASP A 236 12.16 -33.03 6.55
N ASP A 237 11.47 -32.19 7.32
CA ASP A 237 11.00 -32.53 8.68
C ASP A 237 9.48 -32.77 8.75
N ILE A 238 8.97 -33.66 7.89
CA ILE A 238 7.53 -34.03 7.82
C ILE A 238 7.17 -35.07 8.90
N GLU A 239 8.14 -35.69 9.56
CA GLU A 239 7.93 -36.60 10.69
C GLU A 239 8.66 -36.09 11.92
N SER A 240 7.98 -35.25 12.71
CA SER A 240 8.51 -34.68 13.95
C SER A 240 9.02 -35.78 14.90
N LYS A 241 10.34 -35.95 14.95
CA LYS A 241 10.97 -36.72 16.03
C LYS A 241 10.88 -35.86 17.29
N SER A 242 9.93 -36.20 18.16
CA SER A 242 9.59 -35.45 19.38
C SER A 242 10.71 -35.31 20.43
N ASN A 243 11.94 -35.73 20.12
CA ASN A 243 13.08 -35.80 21.04
C ASN A 243 14.34 -35.09 20.50
N GLU A 244 14.23 -34.26 19.47
CA GLU A 244 15.40 -33.52 18.95
C GLU A 244 15.77 -32.33 19.86
N LEU A 245 17.08 -32.13 20.02
CA LEU A 245 17.62 -31.01 20.77
C LEU A 245 17.43 -29.71 20.00
N ILE A 246 16.86 -28.70 20.65
CA ILE A 246 16.67 -27.37 20.08
C ILE A 246 17.81 -26.46 20.58
N PHE A 247 18.38 -25.68 19.68
CA PHE A 247 19.48 -24.76 19.98
C PHE A 247 19.11 -23.31 19.61
N PRO A 248 19.58 -22.31 20.37
CA PRO A 248 19.51 -20.90 19.95
C PRO A 248 20.10 -20.73 18.56
N SER A 249 19.37 -20.04 17.67
CA SER A 249 19.66 -20.04 16.23
C SER A 249 19.44 -18.66 15.63
N VAL A 250 20.46 -18.10 14.99
CA VAL A 250 20.42 -16.80 14.33
C VAL A 250 20.43 -17.00 12.81
N LEU A 251 19.54 -16.31 12.09
CA LEU A 251 19.50 -16.38 10.61
C LEU A 251 20.12 -15.12 10.00
N TYR A 252 21.13 -15.31 9.16
CA TYR A 252 21.82 -14.25 8.41
C TYR A 252 21.55 -14.35 6.91
N GLY A 253 21.48 -13.22 6.25
CA GLY A 253 21.51 -13.17 4.79
C GLY A 253 22.94 -13.30 4.23
N PRO A 254 23.09 -13.30 2.89
CA PRO A 254 24.34 -13.61 2.23
C PRO A 254 25.34 -12.45 2.17
N THR A 255 24.94 -11.22 2.50
CA THR A 255 25.79 -10.04 2.33
C THR A 255 26.71 -9.82 3.55
N CYS A 256 27.82 -9.11 3.34
CA CYS A 256 28.72 -8.73 4.43
C CYS A 256 28.16 -7.60 5.33
N HIS A 257 26.95 -7.12 5.06
CA HIS A 257 26.37 -5.98 5.76
C HIS A 257 25.76 -6.44 7.09
N SER A 258 26.08 -5.78 8.20
CA SER A 258 25.63 -6.19 9.55
C SER A 258 24.10 -6.21 9.73
N PHE A 259 23.36 -5.34 9.04
CA PHE A 259 21.89 -5.38 8.97
C PHE A 259 21.30 -6.53 8.15
N ASP A 260 22.10 -7.36 7.49
CA ASP A 260 21.62 -8.54 6.78
C ASP A 260 21.38 -9.72 7.73
N LYS A 261 20.50 -9.47 8.69
CA LYS A 261 20.14 -10.37 9.78
C LYS A 261 18.61 -10.46 9.80
N LEU A 262 18.10 -11.68 9.78
CA LEU A 262 16.68 -11.97 9.62
C LEU A 262 15.99 -12.24 10.96
N LEU A 263 16.66 -13.00 11.83
CA LEU A 263 16.16 -13.44 13.12
C LEU A 263 17.26 -13.50 14.17
N ASP A 264 16.83 -13.33 15.42
CA ASP A 264 17.52 -13.60 16.66
C ASP A 264 16.76 -14.66 17.47
#